data_AF-A0A963UWM4-F1
#
_entry.id   AF-A0A963UWM4-F1
#
_cell.length_a   1.000
_cell.length_b   1.000
_cell.length_c   1.000
_cell.angle_alpha   90.00
_cell.angle_beta   90.00
_cell.angle_gamma   90.00
#
_symmetry.space_group_name_H-M   'P 1'
#
loop_
_entity.id
_entity.type
_entity.pdbx_description
1 polymer ?
#
loop_
_entity_poly.entity_id
_entity_poly.type
_entity_poly.pdbx_seq_one_letter_code
_entity_poly.pdbx_strand_id
1 'polypeptide(L)'
;MASLIEQSLANAEVPLHFENQREEILIRQAVQGRDAQEFMMSPVGKFVAGAAVQEQQMIEAAIIKIKPNTRWRRRRISELQQKHDAITMAVQWLCEQVNIGAEAEKALYEPDE
;
A
#
# COMPACT_ATOMS: atom_id res chain seq x y z
N MET A 1 -35.44 5.99 29.45
CA MET A 1 -35.86 5.31 28.20
C MET A 1 -35.17 5.99 27.01
N ALA A 2 -33.85 5.84 26.92
CA ALA A 2 -33.03 6.34 25.81
C ALA A 2 -32.03 5.23 25.42
N SER A 3 -32.53 4.03 25.16
CA SER A 3 -31.69 2.84 24.99
C SER A 3 -32.04 1.98 23.77
N LEU A 4 -33.07 2.35 22.99
CA LEU A 4 -33.49 1.57 21.82
C LEU A 4 -33.26 2.27 20.47
N ILE A 5 -32.98 3.58 20.46
CA ILE A 5 -32.74 4.33 19.21
C ILE A 5 -31.24 4.35 18.87
N GLU A 6 -30.35 4.46 19.87
CA GLU A 6 -28.90 4.49 19.64
C GLU A 6 -28.31 3.12 19.25
N GLN A 7 -28.99 2.01 19.55
CA GLN A 7 -28.56 0.67 19.13
C GLN A 7 -28.97 0.33 17.69
N SER A 8 -29.89 1.08 17.08
CA SER A 8 -30.43 0.79 15.74
C SER A 8 -29.52 1.24 14.60
N LEU A 9 -28.50 2.07 14.86
CA LEU A 9 -27.62 2.63 13.82
C LEU A 9 -26.23 1.99 13.80
N ALA A 10 -25.93 1.09 14.74
CA ALA A 10 -24.60 0.50 14.88
C ALA A 10 -24.30 -0.63 13.88
N ASN A 11 -25.31 -1.22 13.23
CA ASN A 11 -25.15 -2.41 12.38
C ASN A 11 -26.10 -2.43 11.17
N ALA A 12 -26.45 -1.27 10.60
CA ALA A 12 -27.05 -1.27 9.27
C ALA A 12 -25.92 -1.55 8.26
N GLU A 13 -25.54 -2.82 8.12
CA GLU A 13 -24.85 -3.31 6.92
C GLU A 13 -25.79 -3.01 5.76
N VAL A 14 -25.66 -1.83 5.15
CA VAL A 14 -26.38 -1.51 3.92
C VAL A 14 -25.85 -2.50 2.89
N PRO A 15 -26.67 -3.46 2.41
CA PRO A 15 -26.20 -4.40 1.42
C PRO A 15 -25.83 -3.60 0.17
N LEU A 16 -24.54 -3.61 -0.17
CA LEU A 16 -24.06 -3.03 -1.41
C LEU A 16 -24.58 -3.89 -2.55
N HIS A 17 -25.55 -3.35 -3.30
CA HIS A 17 -25.99 -3.94 -4.55
C HIS A 17 -25.12 -3.38 -5.68
N PHE A 18 -24.36 -4.28 -6.30
CA PHE A 18 -23.61 -3.99 -7.52
C PHE A 18 -24.44 -4.40 -8.73
N GLU A 19 -24.46 -3.57 -9.76
CA GLU A 19 -25.13 -3.85 -11.03
C GLU A 19 -24.46 -5.02 -11.77
N ASN A 20 -23.13 -5.15 -11.64
CA ASN A 20 -22.36 -6.24 -12.22
C ASN A 20 -21.00 -6.46 -11.52
N GLN A 21 -20.32 -7.55 -11.89
CA GLN A 21 -19.02 -7.91 -11.31
C GLN A 21 -17.91 -6.90 -11.65
N ARG A 22 -17.96 -6.22 -12.81
CA ARG A 22 -16.97 -5.20 -13.19
C ARG A 22 -17.08 -4.01 -12.24
N GLU A 23 -18.29 -3.53 -11.98
CA GLU A 23 -18.55 -2.43 -11.05
C GLU A 23 -18.08 -2.79 -9.63
N GLU A 24 -18.39 -3.99 -9.14
CA GLU A 24 -17.91 -4.46 -7.84
C GLU A 24 -16.38 -4.41 -7.73
N ILE A 25 -15.66 -4.90 -8.73
CA ILE A 25 -14.19 -4.90 -8.76
C ILE A 25 -13.66 -3.46 -8.75
N LEU A 26 -14.22 -2.58 -9.58
CA LEU A 26 -13.78 -1.20 -9.68
C LEU A 26 -14.03 -0.44 -8.36
N ILE A 27 -15.17 -0.64 -7.72
CA ILE A 27 -15.46 -0.02 -6.41
C ILE A 27 -14.46 -0.51 -5.35
N ARG A 28 -14.17 -1.82 -5.30
CA ARG A 28 -13.18 -2.36 -4.36
C ARG A 28 -11.79 -1.79 -4.61
N GLN A 29 -11.37 -1.68 -5.87
CA GLN A 29 -10.08 -1.10 -6.26
C GLN A 29 -10.00 0.40 -5.89
N ALA A 30 -11.07 1.15 -6.14
CA ALA A 30 -11.18 2.57 -5.77
C ALA A 30 -11.04 2.77 -4.26
N VAL A 31 -11.79 1.98 -3.46
CA VAL A 31 -11.69 2.01 -1.99
C VAL A 31 -10.26 1.68 -1.55
N GLN A 32 -9.67 0.61 -2.07
CA GLN A 32 -8.32 0.20 -1.70
C GLN A 32 -7.26 1.28 -2.04
N GLY A 33 -7.36 1.91 -3.21
CA GLY A 33 -6.42 2.97 -3.57
C GLY A 33 -6.60 4.23 -2.75
N ARG A 34 -7.84 4.56 -2.35
CA ARG A 34 -8.11 5.66 -1.41
C ARG A 34 -7.51 5.37 -0.03
N ASP A 35 -7.71 4.17 0.50
CA ASP A 35 -7.12 3.75 1.78
C ASP A 35 -5.58 3.82 1.73
N ALA A 36 -4.98 3.38 0.62
CA ALA A 36 -3.53 3.48 0.41
C ALA A 36 -3.06 4.94 0.36
N GLN A 37 -3.81 5.81 -0.32
CA GLN A 37 -3.50 7.24 -0.42
C GLN A 37 -3.62 7.93 0.95
N GLU A 38 -4.69 7.66 1.69
CA GLU A 38 -4.92 8.17 3.04
C GLU A 38 -3.81 7.72 3.99
N PHE A 39 -3.44 6.43 3.93
CA PHE A 39 -2.31 5.90 4.68
C PHE A 39 -1.03 6.68 4.36
N MET A 40 -0.66 6.80 3.08
CA MET A 40 0.55 7.50 2.64
C MET A 40 0.58 8.99 3.05
N MET A 41 -0.58 9.63 3.13
CA MET A 41 -0.71 11.04 3.53
C MET A 41 -0.75 11.24 5.04
N SER A 42 -1.08 10.19 5.80
CA SER A 42 -1.12 10.20 7.25
C SER A 42 0.27 10.43 7.87
N PRO A 43 0.35 10.89 9.14
CA PRO A 43 1.62 10.98 9.86
C PRO A 43 2.36 9.65 9.94
N VAL A 44 1.62 8.54 10.09
CA VAL A 44 2.20 7.19 10.18
C VAL A 44 2.78 6.76 8.84
N GLY A 45 2.03 6.93 7.74
CA GLY A 45 2.54 6.56 6.41
C GLY A 45 3.75 7.40 6.00
N LYS A 46 3.74 8.71 6.27
CA LYS A 46 4.91 9.57 6.04
C LYS A 46 6.14 9.12 6.84
N PHE A 47 5.94 8.75 8.10
CA PHE A 47 7.02 8.20 8.93
C PHE A 47 7.56 6.89 8.33
N VAL A 48 6.68 5.96 7.95
CA VAL A 48 7.06 4.67 7.35
C VAL A 48 7.82 4.87 6.04
N ALA A 49 7.35 5.77 5.15
CA ALA A 49 8.04 6.08 3.91
C ALA A 49 9.43 6.70 4.16
N GLY A 50 9.53 7.63 5.11
CA GLY A 50 10.82 8.21 5.51
C GLY A 50 11.79 7.17 6.07
N ALA A 51 11.30 6.27 6.94
CA ALA A 51 12.08 5.19 7.50
C ALA A 51 12.55 4.19 6.43
N ALA A 52 11.69 3.88 5.45
CA ALA A 52 12.04 3.02 4.31
C ALA A 52 13.19 3.61 3.49
N VAL A 53 13.12 4.90 3.15
CA VAL A 53 14.19 5.61 2.41
C VAL A 53 15.49 5.61 3.21
N GLN A 54 15.42 5.91 4.50
CA GLN A 54 16.60 5.91 5.36
C GLN A 54 17.25 4.52 5.45
N GLU A 55 16.45 3.48 5.62
CA GLU A 55 16.94 2.10 5.69
C GLU A 55 17.60 1.67 4.38
N GLN A 56 17.00 1.99 3.22
CA GLN A 56 17.61 1.72 1.92
C GLN A 56 18.98 2.40 1.76
N GLN A 57 19.09 3.68 2.13
CA GLN A 57 20.36 4.42 2.11
C GLN A 57 21.40 3.78 3.03
N MET A 58 21.00 3.33 4.22
CA MET A 58 21.90 2.65 5.15
C MET A 58 22.37 1.30 4.59
N ILE A 59 21.49 0.54 3.94
CA ILE A 59 21.83 -0.71 3.26
C ILE A 59 22.83 -0.47 2.14
N GLU A 60 22.57 0.50 1.26
CA GLU A 60 23.45 0.86 0.14
C GLU A 60 24.84 1.24 0.65
N ALA A 61 24.90 2.12 1.66
CA ALA A 61 26.14 2.52 2.29
C ALA A 61 26.89 1.35 2.95
N ALA A 62 26.17 0.36 3.49
CA ALA A 62 26.78 -0.84 4.06
C ALA A 62 27.35 -1.77 2.99
N ILE A 63 26.63 -1.97 1.88
CA ILE A 63 27.09 -2.80 0.75
C ILE A 63 28.40 -2.24 0.18
N ILE A 64 28.49 -0.93 -0.05
CA ILE A 64 29.68 -0.26 -0.61
C ILE A 64 30.94 -0.51 0.25
N LYS A 65 30.79 -0.66 1.57
CA LYS A 65 31.90 -0.90 2.50
C LYS A 65 32.41 -2.35 2.49
N ILE A 66 31.66 -3.30 1.91
CA ILE A 66 32.01 -4.72 1.92
C ILE A 66 32.76 -5.10 0.64
N LYS A 67 34.02 -5.53 0.78
CA LYS A 67 34.76 -6.16 -0.32
C LYS A 67 34.27 -7.61 -0.54
N PRO A 68 33.83 -8.01 -1.74
CA PRO A 68 33.24 -9.33 -2.00
C PRO A 68 34.29 -10.46 -2.18
N ASN A 69 35.30 -10.50 -1.31
CA ASN A 69 36.45 -11.40 -1.42
C ASN A 69 36.28 -12.74 -0.70
N THR A 70 35.31 -12.88 0.20
CA THR A 70 35.02 -14.15 0.89
C THR A 70 33.56 -14.56 0.68
N ARG A 71 33.27 -15.87 0.76
CA ARG A 71 31.91 -16.42 0.61
C ARG A 71 30.94 -15.81 1.63
N TRP A 72 31.39 -15.60 2.86
CA TRP A 72 30.62 -14.94 3.92
C TRP A 72 30.26 -13.50 3.59
N ARG A 73 31.20 -12.72 3.05
CA ARG A 73 30.95 -11.32 2.65
C ARG A 73 29.99 -11.22 1.46
N ARG A 74 30.11 -12.12 0.48
CA ARG A 74 29.15 -12.21 -0.64
C ARG A 74 27.74 -12.56 -0.16
N ARG A 75 27.62 -13.52 0.77
CA ARG A 75 26.34 -13.86 1.41
C ARG A 75 25.75 -12.64 2.12
N ARG A 76 26.55 -11.91 2.89
CA ARG A 76 26.10 -10.70 3.59
C ARG A 76 25.59 -9.62 2.63
N ILE A 77 26.26 -9.42 1.50
CA ILE A 77 25.80 -8.50 0.45
C ILE A 77 24.44 -8.95 -0.09
N SER A 78 24.28 -10.24 -0.40
CA SER A 78 23.01 -10.78 -0.89
C SER A 78 21.86 -10.62 0.11
N GLU A 79 22.10 -10.85 1.41
CA GLU A 79 21.11 -10.63 2.45
C GLU A 79 20.69 -9.14 2.55
N LEU A 80 21.65 -8.23 2.42
CA LEU A 80 21.38 -6.78 2.40
C LEU A 80 20.58 -6.38 1.16
N GLN A 81 20.93 -6.92 -0.01
CA GLN A 81 20.20 -6.69 -1.26
C GLN A 81 18.76 -7.18 -1.18
N GLN A 82 18.54 -8.41 -0.68
CA GLN A 82 17.18 -8.93 -0.49
C GLN A 82 16.33 -8.04 0.41
N LYS A 83 16.92 -7.47 1.47
CA LYS A 83 16.23 -6.51 2.33
C LYS A 83 15.88 -5.22 1.58
N HIS A 84 16.82 -4.69 0.80
CA HIS A 84 16.58 -3.51 -0.03
C HIS A 84 15.46 -3.74 -1.05
N ASP A 85 15.50 -4.89 -1.74
CA ASP A 85 14.49 -5.28 -2.72
C ASP A 85 13.10 -5.38 -2.08
N ALA A 86 13.00 -6.01 -0.89
CA ALA A 86 11.73 -6.11 -0.17
C ALA A 86 11.16 -4.73 0.21
N ILE A 87 12.00 -3.79 0.64
CA ILE A 87 11.56 -2.41 0.94
C ILE A 87 11.09 -1.73 -0.35
N THR A 88 11.86 -1.86 -1.44
CA THR A 88 11.53 -1.29 -2.75
C THR A 88 10.17 -1.78 -3.23
N MET A 89 9.95 -3.10 -3.18
CA MET A 89 8.70 -3.73 -3.60
C MET A 89 7.51 -3.25 -2.75
N ALA A 90 7.68 -3.12 -1.43
CA ALA A 90 6.61 -2.66 -0.55
C ALA A 90 6.19 -1.21 -0.86
N VAL A 91 7.16 -0.32 -1.08
CA VAL A 91 6.89 1.08 -1.43
C VAL A 91 6.26 1.18 -2.82
N GLN A 92 6.77 0.44 -3.80
CA GLN A 92 6.20 0.40 -5.14
C GLN A 92 4.77 -0.11 -5.14
N TRP A 93 4.50 -1.20 -4.42
CA TRP A 93 3.16 -1.76 -4.29
C TRP A 93 2.17 -0.75 -3.73
N LEU A 94 2.54 0.03 -2.69
CA LEU A 94 1.69 1.09 -2.14
C LEU A 94 1.38 2.17 -3.18
N CYS A 95 2.38 2.63 -3.93
CA CYS A 95 2.19 3.60 -5.01
C CYS A 95 1.29 3.04 -6.12
N GLU A 96 1.46 1.77 -6.47
CA GLU A 96 0.61 1.08 -7.45
C GLU A 96 -0.84 0.98 -6.98
N GLN A 97 -1.10 0.69 -5.70
CA GLN A 97 -2.47 0.65 -5.18
C GLN A 97 -3.17 2.01 -5.33
N VAL A 98 -2.47 3.11 -5.09
CA VAL A 98 -3.00 4.47 -5.30
C VAL A 98 -3.38 4.69 -6.77
N ASN A 99 -2.49 4.31 -7.70
CA ASN A 99 -2.76 4.48 -9.13
C ASN A 99 -3.92 3.60 -9.60
N ILE A 100 -3.95 2.33 -9.21
CA ILE A 100 -5.02 1.39 -9.53
C ILE A 100 -6.36 1.93 -9.05
N GLY A 101 -6.44 2.45 -7.82
CA GLY A 101 -7.69 3.03 -7.32
C GLY A 101 -8.10 4.30 -8.06
N ALA A 102 -7.15 5.18 -8.39
CA ALA A 102 -7.44 6.38 -9.17
C ALA A 102 -7.94 6.07 -10.59
N GLU A 103 -7.39 5.02 -11.22
CA GLU A 103 -7.88 4.52 -12.51
C GLU A 103 -9.26 3.88 -12.39
N ALA A 104 -9.51 3.12 -11.31
CA ALA A 104 -10.81 2.50 -11.05
C ALA A 104 -11.90 3.55 -10.78
N GLU A 105 -11.60 4.61 -10.03
CA GLU A 105 -12.52 5.74 -9.85
C GLU A 105 -12.88 6.38 -11.19
N LYS A 106 -11.91 6.66 -12.06
CA LYS A 106 -12.17 7.21 -13.40
C LYS A 106 -13.07 6.29 -14.21
N ALA A 107 -12.79 4.99 -14.22
CA ALA A 107 -13.57 4.01 -14.97
C ALA A 107 -15.02 3.84 -14.46
N LEU A 108 -15.31 4.23 -13.21
CA LEU A 108 -16.67 4.29 -12.68
C LEU A 108 -17.44 5.53 -13.14
N TYR A 109 -16.76 6.67 -13.32
CA TYR A 109 -17.39 7.94 -13.70
C TYR A 109 -17.43 8.19 -15.22
N GLU A 110 -16.54 7.55 -15.97
CA GLU A 110 -16.51 7.54 -17.43
C GLU A 110 -16.79 6.12 -17.93
N PRO A 111 -18.03 5.60 -17.79
CA PRO A 111 -18.38 4.33 -18.41
C PRO A 111 -18.19 4.49 -19.92
N ASP A 112 -17.43 3.57 -20.52
CA ASP A 112 -17.16 3.50 -21.96
C ASP A 112 -18.47 3.77 -22.76
N GLU A 113 -18.44 4.72 -23.70
CA GLU A 113 -19.49 4.92 -24.71
C GLU A 113 -19.79 3.63 -25.50
#